data_AF-A0A1U8J7E3-F1
#
_entry.id   AF-A0A1U8J7E3-F1
#
_cell.length_a   1.000
_cell.length_b   1.000
_cell.length_c   1.000
_cell.angle_alpha   90.00
_cell.angle_beta   90.00
_cell.angle_gamma   90.00
#
_symmetry.space_group_name_H-M   'P 1'
#
loop_
_entity.id
_entity.type
_entity.pdbx_description
1 polymer ?
#
loop_
_entity_poly.entity_id
_entity_poly.type
_entity_poly.pdbx_seq_one_letter_code
_entity_poly.pdbx_strand_id
1 'polypeptide(L)'
;MISRADQNELYAQYARPGGWNDPDMLEIGNGGMTKDEYIVHFSLWAISKAPLLLGCDIRNMTQETIEIISNKEVIAVNQDSYGIQARKARMHGDEEIWVAPLSSYRTVVVILNRGSVRYSVTAFWEDMGLDPNTVVEARDLWEHKTLKNRFVGNITTMLNPHSCKMYVLKPIS
;
A
#
# COMPACT_ATOMS: atom_id res chain seq x y z
N MET A 1 -4.72 -12.90 6.87
CA MET A 1 -3.68 -11.85 6.85
C MET A 1 -4.24 -10.43 6.91
N ILE A 2 -5.19 -10.04 6.07
CA ILE A 2 -5.73 -8.65 6.10
C ILE A 2 -6.31 -8.26 7.48
N SER A 3 -6.91 -9.19 8.21
CA SER A 3 -7.37 -8.96 9.59
C SER A 3 -6.28 -8.53 10.58
N ARG A 4 -5.00 -8.91 10.36
CA ARG A 4 -3.86 -8.44 11.16
C ARG A 4 -3.57 -6.97 10.85
N ALA A 5 -3.62 -6.58 9.57
CA ALA A 5 -3.50 -5.19 9.16
C ALA A 5 -4.63 -4.33 9.78
N ASP A 6 -5.86 -4.85 9.82
CA ASP A 6 -7.01 -4.17 10.45
C ASP A 6 -6.76 -3.89 11.94
N GLN A 7 -6.26 -4.87 12.69
CA GLN A 7 -5.96 -4.70 14.13
C GLN A 7 -4.77 -3.77 14.37
N ASN A 8 -3.76 -3.84 13.50
CA ASN A 8 -2.55 -3.04 13.58
C ASN A 8 -2.80 -1.56 13.27
N GLU A 9 -3.73 -1.27 12.36
CA GLU A 9 -4.10 0.09 11.96
C GLU A 9 -4.65 0.92 13.11
N LEU A 10 -5.38 0.30 14.05
CA LEU A 10 -5.91 0.96 15.25
C LEU A 10 -4.83 1.65 16.10
N TYR A 11 -3.58 1.20 15.97
CA TYR A 11 -2.43 1.72 16.70
C TYR A 11 -1.52 2.62 15.85
N ALA A 12 -1.92 2.96 14.62
CA ALA A 12 -1.09 3.70 13.66
C ALA A 12 -0.52 5.01 14.23
N GLN A 13 -1.31 5.74 15.03
CA GLN A 13 -0.89 7.00 15.65
C GLN A 13 0.26 6.87 16.65
N TYR A 14 0.55 5.67 17.15
CA TYR A 14 1.61 5.43 18.14
C TYR A 14 2.94 5.06 17.49
N ALA A 15 2.93 4.57 16.24
CA ALA A 15 4.14 4.23 15.51
C ALA A 15 4.91 5.49 15.11
N ARG A 16 6.23 5.45 15.29
CA ARG A 16 7.16 6.56 14.99
C ARG A 16 8.59 6.05 14.87
N PRO A 17 9.52 6.83 14.30
CA PRO A 17 10.94 6.47 14.29
C PRO A 17 11.44 6.01 15.67
N GLY A 18 11.96 4.79 15.72
CA GLY A 18 12.44 4.13 16.94
C GLY A 18 11.44 3.18 17.62
N GLY A 19 10.16 3.16 17.22
CA GLY A 19 9.15 2.24 17.75
C GLY A 19 8.00 2.01 16.75
N TRP A 20 7.90 0.78 16.24
CA TRP A 20 6.99 0.40 15.16
C TRP A 20 5.99 -0.64 15.65
N ASN A 21 4.76 -0.58 15.14
CA ASN A 21 3.81 -1.66 15.35
C ASN A 21 4.19 -2.86 14.49
N ASP A 22 4.07 -4.06 15.05
CA ASP A 22 4.44 -5.30 14.38
C ASP A 22 3.20 -6.20 14.19
N PRO A 23 2.64 -6.25 12.97
CA PRO A 23 1.51 -7.11 12.63
C PRO A 23 1.88 -8.58 12.33
N ASP A 24 3.07 -9.05 12.74
CA ASP A 24 3.64 -10.38 12.52
C ASP A 24 4.42 -10.51 11.19
N MET A 25 5.07 -11.65 10.97
CA MET A 25 5.96 -11.90 9.84
C MET A 25 5.25 -11.94 8.48
N LEU A 26 6.05 -11.80 7.41
CA LEU A 26 5.59 -11.90 6.03
C LEU A 26 5.39 -13.35 5.60
N GLU A 27 4.19 -13.67 5.12
CA GLU A 27 3.80 -15.00 4.61
C GLU A 27 4.09 -15.21 3.10
N ILE A 28 4.69 -14.21 2.45
CA ILE A 28 4.94 -14.24 0.99
C ILE A 28 5.82 -15.43 0.62
N GLY A 29 5.26 -16.35 -0.17
CA GLY A 29 5.96 -17.55 -0.65
C GLY A 29 5.60 -18.84 0.10
N ASN A 30 4.73 -18.81 1.12
CA ASN A 30 4.36 -20.00 1.91
C ASN A 30 3.23 -20.86 1.30
N GLY A 31 2.75 -20.50 0.10
CA GLY A 31 1.78 -21.27 -0.69
C GLY A 31 0.30 -21.12 -0.31
N GLY A 32 -0.03 -20.39 0.76
CA GLY A 32 -1.40 -20.25 1.26
C GLY A 32 -2.25 -19.13 0.63
N MET A 33 -1.66 -18.32 -0.26
CA MET A 33 -2.31 -17.16 -0.88
C MET A 33 -1.94 -17.07 -2.37
N THR A 34 -2.79 -16.38 -3.13
CA THR A 34 -2.54 -16.02 -4.54
C THR A 34 -1.49 -14.90 -4.65
N LYS A 35 -0.97 -14.68 -5.86
CA LYS A 35 -0.05 -13.56 -6.16
C LYS A 35 -0.63 -12.22 -5.72
N ASP A 36 -1.88 -11.94 -6.09
CA ASP A 36 -2.54 -10.67 -5.78
C ASP A 36 -2.70 -10.48 -4.26
N GLU A 37 -3.04 -11.55 -3.53
CA GLU A 37 -3.12 -11.53 -2.06
C GLU A 37 -1.75 -11.30 -1.40
N TYR A 38 -0.67 -11.86 -1.96
CA TYR A 38 0.69 -11.55 -1.50
C TYR A 38 1.09 -10.10 -1.77
N ILE A 39 0.71 -9.55 -2.92
CA ILE A 39 0.91 -8.14 -3.26
C ILE A 39 0.16 -7.24 -2.27
N VAL A 40 -1.11 -7.58 -1.94
CA VAL A 40 -1.89 -6.88 -0.91
C VAL A 40 -1.18 -6.95 0.44
N HIS A 41 -0.78 -8.15 0.85
CA HIS A 41 -0.12 -8.37 2.14
C HIS A 41 1.18 -7.55 2.26
N PHE A 42 2.05 -7.60 1.24
CA PHE A 42 3.30 -6.84 1.24
C PHE A 42 3.05 -5.33 1.21
N SER A 43 2.07 -4.86 0.41
CA SER A 43 1.69 -3.45 0.34
C SER A 43 1.19 -2.92 1.67
N LEU A 44 0.33 -3.67 2.36
CA LEU A 44 -0.23 -3.29 3.66
C LEU A 44 0.84 -3.28 4.76
N TRP A 45 1.76 -4.24 4.78
CA TRP A 45 2.89 -4.21 5.74
C TRP A 45 3.82 -3.02 5.45
N ALA A 46 4.14 -2.80 4.18
CA ALA A 46 5.03 -1.72 3.78
C ALA A 46 4.44 -0.33 4.10
N ILE A 47 3.18 -0.08 3.73
CA ILE A 47 2.51 1.19 4.02
C ILE A 47 2.29 1.40 5.52
N SER A 48 2.20 0.31 6.30
CA SER A 48 2.04 0.35 7.76
C SER A 48 3.34 0.56 8.53
N LYS A 49 4.50 0.64 7.87
CA LYS A 49 5.84 0.74 8.52
C LYS A 49 6.11 -0.46 9.43
N ALA A 50 5.48 -1.59 9.12
CA ALA A 50 5.72 -2.84 9.81
C ALA A 50 7.17 -3.33 9.54
N PRO A 51 7.77 -4.07 10.47
CA PRO A 51 8.94 -4.89 10.16
C PRO A 51 8.66 -5.80 8.95
N LEU A 52 9.54 -5.76 7.95
CA LEU A 52 9.45 -6.62 6.76
C LEU A 52 10.30 -7.89 6.95
N LEU A 53 9.87 -8.75 7.88
CA LEU A 53 10.56 -9.99 8.22
C LEU A 53 10.06 -11.14 7.35
N LEU A 54 10.94 -11.74 6.54
CA LEU A 54 10.60 -12.86 5.65
C LEU A 54 10.31 -14.13 6.47
N GLY A 55 9.13 -14.71 6.29
CA GLY A 55 8.70 -15.95 6.92
C GLY A 55 8.76 -17.19 6.03
N CYS A 56 9.32 -17.10 4.82
CA CYS A 56 9.39 -18.20 3.84
C CYS A 56 10.78 -18.85 3.73
N ASP A 57 10.87 -20.00 3.05
CA ASP A 57 12.16 -20.65 2.79
C ASP A 57 12.96 -19.90 1.71
N ILE A 58 13.87 -19.03 2.15
CA ILE A 58 14.72 -18.22 1.27
C ILE A 58 15.62 -19.04 0.33
N ARG A 59 15.83 -20.34 0.61
CA ARG A 59 16.66 -21.23 -0.24
C ARG A 59 15.91 -21.71 -1.47
N ASN A 60 14.57 -21.60 -1.47
CA ASN A 60 13.70 -22.14 -2.50
C ASN A 60 12.53 -21.19 -2.80
N MET A 61 12.84 -19.93 -3.08
CA MET A 61 11.83 -18.94 -3.46
C MET A 61 11.51 -19.03 -4.96
N THR A 62 10.24 -18.91 -5.30
CA THR A 62 9.82 -18.73 -6.69
C THR A 62 10.21 -17.35 -7.20
N GLN A 63 10.33 -17.20 -8.52
CA GLN A 63 10.58 -15.88 -9.14
C GLN A 63 9.50 -14.86 -8.75
N GLU A 64 8.24 -15.29 -8.66
CA GLU A 64 7.13 -14.46 -8.20
C GLU A 64 7.31 -13.95 -6.77
N THR A 65 7.74 -14.83 -5.86
CA THR A 65 8.05 -14.46 -4.46
C THR A 65 9.14 -13.39 -4.43
N ILE A 66 10.22 -13.60 -5.19
CA ILE A 66 11.35 -12.67 -5.29
C ILE A 66 10.88 -11.31 -5.83
N GLU A 67 10.08 -11.29 -6.90
CA GLU A 67 9.53 -10.05 -7.47
C GLU A 67 8.74 -9.23 -6.44
N ILE A 68 7.96 -9.88 -5.59
CA ILE A 68 7.16 -9.21 -4.56
C ILE A 68 8.07 -8.64 -3.47
N ILE A 69 8.91 -9.46 -2.86
CA ILE A 69 9.70 -9.06 -1.69
C ILE A 69 10.88 -8.15 -2.03
N SER A 70 11.30 -8.10 -3.30
CA SER A 70 12.43 -7.27 -3.76
C SER A 70 12.01 -5.97 -4.42
N ASN A 71 10.71 -5.64 -4.43
CA ASN A 71 10.21 -4.39 -4.99
C ASN A 71 10.75 -3.18 -4.21
N LYS A 72 11.78 -2.54 -4.77
CA LYS A 72 12.48 -1.39 -4.17
C LYS A 72 11.58 -0.18 -3.94
N GLU A 73 10.54 0.02 -4.76
CA GLU A 73 9.65 1.17 -4.62
C GLU A 73 8.70 0.99 -3.43
N VAL A 74 8.18 -0.22 -3.23
CA VAL A 74 7.35 -0.56 -2.07
C VAL A 74 8.19 -0.57 -0.78
N ILE A 75 9.41 -1.11 -0.83
CA ILE A 75 10.35 -1.03 0.30
C ILE A 75 10.70 0.42 0.63
N ALA A 76 10.90 1.29 -0.36
CA ALA A 76 11.19 2.70 -0.13
C ALA A 76 10.03 3.43 0.58
N VAL A 77 8.78 2.98 0.39
CA VAL A 77 7.64 3.48 1.18
C VAL A 77 7.74 3.02 2.64
N ASN A 78 8.11 1.77 2.88
CA ASN A 78 8.29 1.25 4.25
C ASN A 78 9.42 1.98 4.98
N GLN A 79 10.52 2.25 4.28
CA GLN A 79 11.74 2.88 4.80
C GLN A 79 11.74 4.42 4.67
N ASP A 80 10.60 5.03 4.34
CA ASP A 80 10.53 6.48 4.16
C ASP A 80 10.90 7.21 5.46
N SER A 81 11.81 8.18 5.35
CA SER A 81 12.35 8.93 6.49
C SER A 81 11.30 9.67 7.33
N TYR A 82 10.12 9.96 6.77
CA TYR A 82 9.06 10.61 7.54
C TYR A 82 8.44 9.66 8.56
N GLY A 83 8.48 8.35 8.30
CA GLY A 83 8.20 7.34 9.32
C GLY A 83 6.77 7.35 9.86
N ILE A 84 5.80 7.77 9.04
CA ILE A 84 4.38 7.79 9.42
C ILE A 84 3.70 6.52 8.93
N GLN A 85 3.16 5.73 9.86
CA GLN A 85 2.31 4.58 9.56
C GLN A 85 1.00 5.05 8.90
N ALA A 86 0.56 4.33 7.87
CA ALA A 86 -0.73 4.62 7.24
C ALA A 86 -1.93 4.33 8.14
N ARG A 87 -2.98 5.12 7.93
CA ARG A 87 -4.33 4.87 8.43
C ARG A 87 -5.23 4.38 7.30
N LYS A 88 -6.32 3.71 7.67
CA LYS A 88 -7.41 3.41 6.75
C LYS A 88 -8.30 4.65 6.65
N ALA A 89 -8.18 5.38 5.54
CA ALA A 89 -8.92 6.62 5.34
C ALA A 89 -10.39 6.39 5.02
N ARG A 90 -10.69 5.31 4.30
CA ARG A 90 -12.05 4.98 3.90
C ARG A 90 -12.23 3.47 3.82
N MET A 91 -13.40 3.01 4.26
CA MET A 91 -13.86 1.63 4.12
C MET A 91 -15.33 1.65 3.73
N HIS A 92 -15.67 1.03 2.61
CA HIS A 92 -17.05 0.89 2.15
C HIS A 92 -17.26 -0.50 1.58
N GLY A 93 -17.95 -1.37 2.34
CA GLY A 93 -18.03 -2.79 1.99
C GLY A 93 -16.63 -3.39 1.90
N ASP A 94 -16.29 -3.94 0.73
CA ASP A 94 -15.00 -4.56 0.44
C ASP A 94 -13.93 -3.58 -0.10
N GLU A 95 -14.29 -2.32 -0.30
CA GLU A 95 -13.40 -1.28 -0.79
C GLU A 95 -12.68 -0.56 0.36
N GLU A 96 -11.35 -0.47 0.27
CA GLU A 96 -10.54 0.25 1.25
C GLU A 96 -9.52 1.19 0.61
N ILE A 97 -9.38 2.38 1.20
CA ILE A 97 -8.34 3.36 0.89
C ILE A 97 -7.45 3.55 2.10
N TRP A 98 -6.16 3.22 1.95
CA TRP A 98 -5.14 3.39 2.97
C TRP A 98 -4.17 4.48 2.54
N VAL A 99 -3.82 5.39 3.45
CA VAL A 99 -3.03 6.58 3.10
C VAL A 99 -1.99 6.89 4.17
N ALA A 100 -0.82 7.34 3.73
CA ALA A 100 0.18 7.96 4.59
C ALA A 100 0.88 9.10 3.85
N PRO A 101 1.22 10.21 4.53
CA PRO A 101 2.18 11.14 3.99
C PRO A 101 3.58 10.49 3.98
N LEU A 102 4.40 10.91 3.02
CA LEU A 102 5.80 10.54 2.87
C LEU A 102 6.67 11.80 2.89
N SER A 103 7.97 11.59 3.03
CA SER A 103 8.96 12.65 2.86
C SER A 103 8.84 13.37 1.51
N SER A 104 9.27 14.63 1.47
CA SER A 104 9.22 15.50 0.28
C SER A 104 7.79 15.77 -0.23
N TYR A 105 6.83 15.96 0.69
CA TYR A 105 5.45 16.33 0.38
C TYR A 105 4.71 15.34 -0.55
N ARG A 106 5.16 14.09 -0.57
CA ARG A 106 4.51 13.02 -1.32
C ARG A 106 3.46 12.35 -0.43
N THR A 107 2.50 11.68 -1.05
CA THR A 107 1.53 10.83 -0.36
C THR A 107 1.56 9.44 -0.98
N VAL A 108 1.52 8.40 -0.16
CA VAL A 108 1.27 7.04 -0.64
C VAL A 108 -0.19 6.67 -0.39
N VAL A 109 -0.79 6.01 -1.38
CA VAL A 109 -2.12 5.41 -1.28
C VAL A 109 -2.08 3.95 -1.69
N VAL A 110 -2.73 3.09 -0.90
CA VAL A 110 -3.12 1.73 -1.32
C VAL A 110 -4.63 1.72 -1.51
N ILE A 111 -5.05 1.34 -2.71
CA ILE A 111 -6.44 1.16 -3.11
C ILE A 111 -6.69 -0.34 -3.18
N LEU A 112 -7.55 -0.86 -2.31
CA LEU A 112 -7.73 -2.28 -2.08
C LEU A 112 -9.16 -2.73 -2.38
N ASN A 113 -9.26 -3.86 -3.09
CA ASN A 113 -10.47 -4.65 -3.24
C ASN A 113 -10.33 -5.93 -2.41
N ARG A 114 -11.08 -6.02 -1.31
CA ARG A 114 -11.15 -7.22 -0.45
C ARG A 114 -12.18 -8.25 -0.93
N GLY A 115 -12.99 -7.89 -1.92
CA GLY A 115 -14.14 -8.64 -2.37
C GLY A 115 -13.79 -9.65 -3.45
N SER A 116 -14.76 -10.49 -3.76
CA SER A 116 -14.64 -11.59 -4.73
C SER A 116 -14.94 -11.17 -6.18
N VAL A 117 -15.26 -9.90 -6.42
CA VAL A 117 -15.69 -9.38 -7.73
C VAL A 117 -14.76 -8.27 -8.19
N ARG A 118 -14.54 -8.17 -9.51
CA ARG A 118 -13.77 -7.09 -10.13
C ARG A 118 -14.60 -5.81 -10.22
N TYR A 119 -14.11 -4.68 -9.72
CA TYR A 119 -14.80 -3.38 -9.81
C TYR A 119 -13.84 -2.17 -9.80
N SER A 120 -14.39 -1.00 -10.14
CA SER A 120 -13.67 0.27 -10.07
C SER A 120 -13.69 0.82 -8.65
N VAL A 121 -12.55 1.31 -8.18
CA VAL A 121 -12.41 2.02 -6.92
C VAL A 121 -11.83 3.41 -7.17
N THR A 122 -12.39 4.42 -6.52
CA THR A 122 -11.95 5.81 -6.63
C THR A 122 -11.38 6.32 -5.30
N ALA A 123 -10.10 6.66 -5.26
CA ALA A 123 -9.50 7.37 -4.13
C ALA A 123 -9.60 8.89 -4.36
N PHE A 124 -10.18 9.62 -3.41
CA PHE A 124 -10.32 11.07 -3.49
C PHE A 124 -9.19 11.78 -2.75
N TRP A 125 -8.85 13.01 -3.15
CA TRP A 125 -7.88 13.85 -2.44
C TRP A 125 -8.27 14.14 -1.00
N GLU A 126 -9.56 14.20 -0.72
CA GLU A 126 -10.10 14.35 0.63
C GLU A 126 -9.73 13.16 1.54
N ASP A 127 -9.71 11.92 1.02
CA ASP A 127 -9.26 10.74 1.77
C ASP A 127 -7.84 10.93 2.32
N MET A 128 -7.01 11.66 1.55
CA MET A 128 -5.59 11.89 1.76
C MET A 128 -5.27 13.21 2.48
N GLY A 129 -6.28 14.07 2.70
CA GLY A 129 -6.08 15.42 3.23
C GLY A 129 -5.38 16.38 2.27
N LEU A 130 -5.48 16.14 0.96
CA LEU A 130 -4.97 17.02 -0.10
C LEU A 130 -6.06 18.01 -0.53
N ASP A 131 -5.68 19.22 -0.97
CA ASP A 131 -6.62 20.15 -1.59
C ASP A 131 -7.20 19.51 -2.87
N PRO A 132 -8.54 19.53 -3.10
CA PRO A 132 -9.15 18.94 -4.28
C PRO A 132 -8.59 19.44 -5.63
N ASN A 133 -8.04 20.66 -5.67
CA ASN A 133 -7.43 21.27 -6.85
C ASN A 133 -5.94 20.91 -7.01
N THR A 134 -5.34 20.19 -6.06
CA THR A 134 -3.94 19.74 -6.15
C THR A 134 -3.76 18.88 -7.38
N VAL A 135 -2.84 19.29 -8.25
CA VAL A 135 -2.42 18.48 -9.40
C VAL A 135 -1.27 17.58 -8.96
N VAL A 136 -1.38 16.29 -9.20
CA VAL A 136 -0.30 15.32 -8.88
C VAL A 136 0.10 14.49 -10.09
N GLU A 137 1.35 14.05 -10.07
CA GLU A 137 1.81 12.89 -10.81
C GLU A 137 1.66 11.63 -9.94
N ALA A 138 1.16 10.55 -10.55
CA ALA A 138 0.97 9.27 -9.87
C ALA A 138 1.97 8.23 -10.40
N ARG A 139 2.71 7.60 -9.49
CA ARG A 139 3.64 6.48 -9.75
C ARG A 139 3.03 5.19 -9.24
N ASP A 140 2.72 4.25 -10.15
CA ASP A 140 2.33 2.88 -9.80
C ASP A 140 3.57 2.09 -9.39
N LEU A 141 3.61 1.67 -8.12
CA LEU A 141 4.80 1.03 -7.53
C LEU A 141 4.93 -0.45 -7.94
N TRP A 142 3.83 -1.08 -8.36
CA TRP A 142 3.82 -2.48 -8.78
C TRP A 142 4.02 -2.63 -10.28
N GLU A 143 3.56 -1.66 -11.08
CA GLU A 143 3.87 -1.61 -12.52
C GLU A 143 5.19 -0.90 -12.83
N HIS A 144 5.86 -0.34 -11.83
CA HIS A 144 7.07 0.48 -12.00
C HIS A 144 6.90 1.55 -13.07
N LYS A 145 5.75 2.26 -13.03
CA LYS A 145 5.37 3.18 -14.10
C LYS A 145 4.75 4.47 -13.55
N THR A 146 5.22 5.60 -14.05
CA THR A 146 4.54 6.88 -13.85
C THR A 146 3.39 6.96 -14.85
N LEU A 147 2.20 7.19 -14.34
CA LEU A 147 1.01 7.33 -15.17
C LEU A 147 1.15 8.59 -16.02
N LYS A 148 0.76 8.50 -17.29
CA LYS A 148 0.94 9.60 -18.26
C LYS A 148 0.07 10.81 -17.95
N ASN A 149 -1.07 10.58 -17.29
CA ASN A 149 -2.03 11.62 -16.95
C ASN A 149 -1.60 12.30 -15.65
N ARG A 150 -1.90 13.60 -15.56
CA ARG A 150 -1.93 14.33 -14.30
C ARG A 150 -3.31 14.13 -13.68
N PHE A 151 -3.35 13.99 -12.36
CA PHE A 151 -4.60 13.74 -11.62
C PHE A 151 -4.95 14.94 -10.76
N VAL A 152 -6.24 15.22 -10.67
CA VAL A 152 -6.83 16.30 -9.88
C VAL A 152 -8.09 15.77 -9.21
N GLY A 153 -8.26 16.03 -7.93
CA GLY A 153 -9.41 15.63 -7.11
C GLY A 153 -9.49 14.15 -6.76
N ASN A 154 -9.10 13.24 -7.67
CA ASN A 154 -9.16 11.80 -7.45
C ASN A 154 -8.29 10.98 -8.41
N ILE A 155 -8.21 9.68 -8.12
CA ILE A 155 -7.72 8.63 -9.01
C ILE A 155 -8.66 7.42 -8.95
N THR A 156 -9.13 6.95 -10.10
CA THR A 156 -9.96 5.74 -10.23
C THR A 156 -9.14 4.61 -10.85
N THR A 157 -9.26 3.40 -10.30
CA THR A 157 -8.58 2.21 -10.79
C THR A 157 -9.47 0.98 -10.79
N MET A 158 -9.26 0.07 -11.73
CA MET A 158 -9.98 -1.20 -11.83
C MET A 158 -9.20 -2.28 -11.07
N LEU A 159 -9.82 -2.93 -10.09
CA LEU A 159 -9.18 -3.94 -9.26
C LEU A 159 -9.80 -5.31 -9.46
N ASN A 160 -8.95 -6.32 -9.64
CA ASN A 160 -9.36 -7.72 -9.56
C ASN A 160 -9.75 -8.08 -8.13
N PRO A 161 -10.47 -9.20 -7.92
CA PRO A 161 -10.73 -9.74 -6.59
C PRO A 161 -9.44 -9.88 -5.78
N HIS A 162 -9.49 -9.52 -4.50
CA HIS A 162 -8.38 -9.63 -3.54
C HIS A 162 -7.06 -8.99 -4.02
N SER A 163 -7.14 -7.89 -4.80
CA SER A 163 -5.99 -7.18 -5.34
C SER A 163 -5.95 -5.73 -4.87
N CYS A 164 -4.78 -5.10 -4.98
CA CYS A 164 -4.64 -3.68 -4.74
C CYS A 164 -3.81 -2.98 -5.82
N LYS A 165 -3.93 -1.66 -5.83
CA LYS A 165 -2.96 -0.77 -6.46
C LYS A 165 -2.29 0.09 -5.39
N MET A 166 -1.00 0.31 -5.55
CA MET A 166 -0.21 1.16 -4.66
C MET A 166 0.41 2.29 -5.47
N TYR A 167 0.09 3.53 -5.12
CA TYR A 167 0.59 4.71 -5.80
C TYR A 167 1.36 5.61 -4.85
N VAL A 168 2.47 6.17 -5.32
CA VAL A 168 3.03 7.40 -4.75
C VAL A 168 2.57 8.58 -5.59
N LEU A 169 1.98 9.55 -4.92
CA LEU A 169 1.45 10.77 -5.49
C LEU A 169 2.39 11.91 -5.14
N LYS A 170 2.81 12.65 -6.16
CA LYS A 170 3.70 13.80 -6.02
C LYS A 170 2.99 15.05 -6.56
N PRO A 171 2.69 16.03 -5.70
CA PRO A 171 2.21 17.34 -6.15
C PRO A 171 3.19 17.99 -7.11
N ILE A 172 2.69 18.67 -8.15
CA ILE A 172 3.51 19.35 -9.17
C ILE A 172 3.43 20.89 -9.11
N SER A 173 2.77 21.43 -8.09
CA SER A 173 2.62 22.87 -7.82
C SER A 173 3.39 23.27 -6.58
#